data_AF-A0A1W2D1S5-F1
#
_entry.id   AF-A0A1W2D1S5-F1
#
_cell.length_a   1.000
_cell.length_b   1.000
_cell.length_c   1.000
_cell.angle_alpha   90.00
_cell.angle_beta   90.00
_cell.angle_gamma   90.00
#
_symmetry.space_group_name_H-M   'P 1'
#
loop_
_entity.id
_entity.type
_entity.pdbx_description
1 polymer ?
#
loop_
_entity_poly.entity_id
_entity_poly.type
_entity_poly.pdbx_seq_one_letter_code
_entity_poly.pdbx_strand_id
1 'polypeptide(L)'
;MTGQDRRDTHPSGAPWRNFYGRFKGKALRPSQEVYLQEDLDALSPGTVDWETNPDRNPLDLTGLFGDAPVWLEIGFGGGEHMVHQAVRNPGTGIIGCEPYINGVAMLLGKIRDAGATNLRVHPGDARDMFDVLPEASIDRAFLLYPDPWPKKRHHRRRFVTPDHLAPLARVLKPGAIFRVATDIPDYVRQTLEQVPRFGFDWLAERPQDWREPWEDWIPTRYEQKALREGRRPHYLTFRRTKG
;
A
#
# COMPACT_ATOMS: atom_id res chain seq x y z
N MET A 1 -12.54 22.96 -35.42
CA MET A 1 -13.05 22.11 -34.33
C MET A 1 -11.90 21.24 -33.87
N THR A 2 -11.43 21.59 -32.67
CA THR A 2 -10.42 20.98 -31.78
C THR A 2 -9.76 19.67 -32.20
N GLY A 3 -8.44 19.75 -32.43
CA GLY A 3 -7.53 18.62 -32.47
C GLY A 3 -7.52 17.89 -31.14
N GLN A 4 -7.73 16.58 -31.21
CA GLN A 4 -7.76 15.67 -30.07
C GLN A 4 -6.32 15.38 -29.65
N ASP A 5 -6.02 15.80 -28.44
CA ASP A 5 -4.75 15.65 -27.76
C ASP A 5 -4.47 14.16 -27.48
N ARG A 6 -3.76 13.48 -28.39
CA ARG A 6 -3.24 12.13 -28.17
C ARG A 6 -2.08 12.21 -27.18
N ARG A 7 -2.37 12.14 -25.87
CA ARG A 7 -1.35 11.99 -24.83
C ARG A 7 -1.27 10.54 -24.33
N ASP A 8 -0.11 9.93 -24.59
CA ASP A 8 0.65 9.06 -23.68
C ASP A 8 -0.03 7.80 -23.09
N THR A 9 -0.59 6.93 -23.93
CA THR A 9 -0.97 5.56 -23.53
C THR A 9 0.08 4.55 -24.00
N HIS A 10 0.49 3.63 -23.12
CA HIS A 10 1.34 2.48 -23.46
C HIS A 10 0.61 1.58 -24.50
N PRO A 11 1.31 0.75 -25.31
CA PRO A 11 0.65 -0.21 -26.21
C PRO A 11 -0.38 -1.13 -25.56
N SER A 12 -0.31 -1.32 -24.24
CA SER A 12 -1.29 -2.07 -23.43
C SER A 12 -2.55 -1.26 -23.06
N GLY A 13 -2.67 0.00 -23.50
CA GLY A 13 -3.74 0.92 -23.07
C GLY A 13 -3.49 1.57 -21.71
N ALA A 14 -2.47 1.13 -20.97
CA ALA A 14 -2.15 1.66 -19.64
C ALA A 14 -1.74 3.15 -19.70
N PRO A 15 -2.17 3.97 -18.72
CA PRO A 15 -1.73 5.35 -18.61
C PRO A 15 -0.23 5.40 -18.32
N TRP A 16 0.48 6.36 -18.92
CA TRP A 16 1.89 6.56 -18.59
C TRP A 16 2.04 7.06 -17.15
N ARG A 17 2.52 6.17 -16.26
CA ARG A 17 2.79 6.46 -14.85
C ARG A 17 4.27 6.31 -14.57
N ASN A 18 4.92 7.38 -14.16
CA ASN A 18 6.30 7.28 -13.67
C ASN A 18 6.31 6.52 -12.34
N PHE A 19 7.03 5.41 -12.29
CA PHE A 19 7.38 4.72 -11.05
C PHE A 19 8.82 5.03 -10.68
N TYR A 20 9.05 5.40 -9.42
CA TYR A 20 10.38 5.84 -8.94
C TYR A 20 11.00 4.91 -7.89
N GLY A 21 10.24 3.93 -7.40
CA GLY A 21 10.72 2.97 -6.40
C GLY A 21 11.62 1.89 -7.02
N ARG A 22 11.84 0.81 -6.25
CA ARG A 22 12.71 -0.31 -6.67
C ARG A 22 11.88 -1.49 -7.13
N PHE A 23 12.20 -2.03 -8.30
CA PHE A 23 11.60 -3.28 -8.78
C PHE A 23 12.35 -4.54 -8.30
N LYS A 24 13.68 -4.51 -8.34
CA LYS A 24 14.54 -5.65 -7.96
C LYS A 24 15.80 -5.18 -7.26
N GLY A 25 16.35 -6.04 -6.39
CA GLY A 25 17.57 -5.76 -5.64
C GLY A 25 18.64 -6.81 -5.89
N LYS A 26 19.27 -7.27 -4.81
CA LYS A 26 20.25 -8.37 -4.86
C LYS A 26 19.60 -9.65 -5.39
N ALA A 27 20.42 -10.60 -5.81
CA ALA A 27 19.98 -11.95 -6.15
C ALA A 27 19.12 -12.53 -5.03
N LEU A 28 18.05 -13.23 -5.42
CA LEU A 28 17.19 -13.95 -4.48
C LEU A 28 17.92 -15.18 -3.98
N ARG A 29 17.61 -15.60 -2.75
CA ARG A 29 18.05 -16.90 -2.26
C ARG A 29 17.26 -18.00 -2.98
N PRO A 30 17.80 -19.21 -3.15
CA PRO A 30 17.06 -20.30 -3.80
C PRO A 30 15.67 -20.54 -3.20
N SER A 31 15.54 -20.48 -1.87
CA SER A 31 14.24 -20.58 -1.19
C SER A 31 13.25 -19.48 -1.59
N GLN A 32 13.72 -18.26 -1.82
CA GLN A 32 12.87 -17.13 -2.22
C GLN A 32 12.40 -17.27 -3.66
N GLU A 33 13.21 -17.86 -4.54
CA GLU A 33 12.80 -18.17 -5.91
C GLU A 33 11.71 -19.25 -5.92
N VAL A 34 11.89 -20.30 -5.10
CA VAL A 34 10.88 -21.34 -4.90
C VAL A 34 9.55 -20.74 -4.40
N TYR A 35 9.57 -19.86 -3.39
CA TYR A 35 8.33 -19.25 -2.89
C TYR A 35 7.60 -18.45 -3.97
N LEU A 36 8.32 -17.67 -4.78
CA LEU A 36 7.72 -16.93 -5.88
C LEU A 36 7.08 -17.86 -6.92
N GLN A 37 7.72 -18.99 -7.24
CA GLN A 37 7.22 -19.94 -8.22
C GLN A 37 6.03 -20.76 -7.73
N GLU A 38 6.00 -21.11 -6.45
CA GLU A 38 5.00 -22.03 -5.89
C GLU A 38 3.79 -21.32 -5.26
N ASP A 39 3.98 -20.13 -4.66
CA ASP A 39 2.96 -19.53 -3.79
C ASP A 39 2.29 -18.29 -4.37
N LEU A 40 3.01 -17.51 -5.18
CA LEU A 40 2.56 -16.16 -5.53
C LEU A 40 1.24 -16.19 -6.31
N ASP A 41 1.13 -17.10 -7.27
CA ASP A 41 -0.06 -17.23 -8.12
C ASP A 41 -1.32 -17.54 -7.30
N ALA A 42 -1.20 -18.40 -6.29
CA ALA A 42 -2.31 -18.75 -5.39
C ALA A 42 -2.76 -17.57 -4.50
N LEU A 43 -1.89 -16.59 -4.29
CA LEU A 43 -2.17 -15.37 -3.53
C LEU A 43 -2.60 -14.20 -4.43
N SER A 44 -2.76 -14.40 -5.74
CA SER A 44 -3.16 -13.34 -6.65
C SER A 44 -4.56 -12.79 -6.30
N PRO A 45 -4.74 -11.45 -6.26
CA PRO A 45 -6.06 -10.83 -6.14
C PRO A 45 -6.90 -10.92 -7.44
N GLY A 46 -6.38 -11.56 -8.49
CA GLY A 46 -7.05 -11.66 -9.79
C GLY A 46 -6.45 -10.73 -10.85
N THR A 47 -7.27 -10.26 -11.78
CA THR A 47 -6.83 -9.53 -12.98
C THR A 47 -6.57 -8.05 -12.71
N VAL A 48 -5.43 -7.76 -12.07
CA VAL A 48 -4.98 -6.38 -11.79
C VAL A 48 -4.22 -5.78 -12.97
N ASP A 49 -3.45 -6.58 -13.69
CA ASP A 49 -2.56 -6.07 -14.74
C ASP A 49 -3.35 -5.62 -15.98
N TRP A 50 -2.88 -4.57 -16.65
CA TRP A 50 -3.53 -4.04 -17.86
C TRP A 50 -3.57 -5.05 -19.02
N GLU A 51 -2.65 -6.01 -19.05
CA GLU A 51 -2.64 -7.07 -20.08
C GLU A 51 -3.78 -8.06 -19.89
N THR A 52 -4.17 -8.35 -18.64
CA THR A 52 -5.22 -9.33 -18.31
C THR A 52 -6.57 -8.67 -18.02
N ASN A 53 -6.58 -7.37 -17.74
CA ASN A 53 -7.77 -6.55 -17.53
C ASN A 53 -7.61 -5.18 -18.23
N PRO A 54 -7.68 -5.14 -19.57
CA PRO A 54 -7.52 -3.89 -20.33
C PRO A 54 -8.68 -2.91 -20.11
N ASP A 55 -9.88 -3.41 -19.81
CA ASP A 55 -11.08 -2.61 -19.58
C ASP A 55 -11.22 -2.11 -18.13
N ARG A 56 -10.28 -2.50 -17.25
CA ARG A 56 -10.26 -2.14 -15.81
C ARG A 56 -11.56 -2.52 -15.08
N ASN A 57 -12.11 -3.69 -15.40
CA ASN A 57 -13.26 -4.24 -14.70
C ASN A 57 -12.94 -4.39 -13.20
N PRO A 58 -13.84 -3.97 -12.28
CA PRO A 58 -13.59 -4.08 -10.86
C PRO A 58 -13.38 -5.53 -10.40
N LEU A 59 -12.48 -5.74 -9.44
CA LEU A 59 -12.26 -7.05 -8.81
C LEU A 59 -13.48 -7.48 -7.99
N ASP A 60 -13.77 -8.79 -8.02
CA ASP A 60 -14.78 -9.42 -7.16
C ASP A 60 -14.21 -9.68 -5.76
N LEU A 61 -14.28 -8.67 -4.89
CA LEU A 61 -13.81 -8.80 -3.51
C LEU A 61 -14.63 -9.79 -2.69
N THR A 62 -15.92 -9.98 -3.01
CA THR A 62 -16.78 -10.98 -2.36
C THR A 62 -16.33 -12.39 -2.73
N GLY A 63 -15.95 -12.63 -3.98
CA GLY A 63 -15.31 -13.89 -4.39
C GLY A 63 -13.97 -14.15 -3.69
N LEU A 64 -13.19 -13.10 -3.39
CA LEU A 64 -11.89 -13.23 -2.73
C LEU A 64 -11.99 -13.45 -1.21
N PHE A 65 -12.91 -12.75 -0.54
CA PHE A 65 -12.95 -12.65 0.93
C PHE A 65 -14.34 -12.83 1.55
N GLY A 66 -15.39 -13.10 0.77
CA GLY A 66 -16.78 -13.11 1.23
C GLY A 66 -17.22 -11.71 1.69
N ASP A 67 -18.00 -11.66 2.77
CA ASP A 67 -18.48 -10.40 3.38
C ASP A 67 -17.46 -9.78 4.37
N ALA A 68 -16.24 -10.31 4.43
CA ALA A 68 -15.22 -9.80 5.34
C ALA A 68 -14.82 -8.35 4.97
N PRO A 69 -14.51 -7.49 5.96
CA PRO A 69 -13.89 -6.20 5.69
C PRO A 69 -12.56 -6.40 4.95
N VAL A 70 -12.22 -5.47 4.06
CA VAL A 70 -11.01 -5.55 3.24
C VAL A 70 -10.07 -4.41 3.59
N TRP A 71 -8.82 -4.75 3.92
CA TRP A 71 -7.76 -3.78 4.22
C TRP A 71 -6.74 -3.76 3.08
N LEU A 72 -6.08 -2.61 2.92
CA LEU A 72 -5.06 -2.38 1.90
C LEU A 72 -3.74 -1.93 2.52
N GLU A 73 -2.64 -2.62 2.22
CA GLU A 73 -1.29 -2.18 2.59
C GLU A 73 -0.48 -1.78 1.35
N ILE A 74 -0.07 -0.52 1.31
CA ILE A 74 0.69 0.07 0.21
C ILE A 74 2.18 0.03 0.55
N GLY A 75 2.96 -0.68 -0.27
CA GLY A 75 4.40 -0.83 -0.08
C GLY A 75 4.73 -1.61 1.20
N PHE A 76 4.22 -2.84 1.30
CA PHE A 76 4.38 -3.68 2.50
C PHE A 76 5.84 -4.09 2.79
N GLY A 77 6.76 -3.84 1.86
CA GLY A 77 8.18 -4.15 2.02
C GLY A 77 8.41 -5.65 2.25
N GLY A 78 8.90 -6.01 3.44
CA GLY A 78 9.14 -7.40 3.82
C GLY A 78 7.92 -8.16 4.33
N GLY A 79 6.76 -7.50 4.43
CA GLY A 79 5.50 -8.12 4.84
C GLY A 79 5.33 -8.33 6.35
N GLU A 80 6.22 -7.78 7.19
CA GLU A 80 6.15 -7.97 8.65
C GLU A 80 4.81 -7.49 9.24
N HIS A 81 4.38 -6.29 8.88
CA HIS A 81 3.12 -5.72 9.36
C HIS A 81 1.91 -6.43 8.76
N MET A 82 1.92 -6.65 7.44
CA MET A 82 0.83 -7.31 6.73
C MET A 82 0.49 -8.70 7.30
N VAL A 83 1.49 -9.56 7.54
CA VAL A 83 1.28 -10.90 8.13
C VAL A 83 0.83 -10.80 9.58
N HIS A 84 1.37 -9.85 10.35
CA HIS A 84 0.92 -9.62 11.73
C HIS A 84 -0.56 -9.24 11.80
N GLN A 85 -1.00 -8.35 10.91
CA GLN A 85 -2.41 -7.96 10.82
C GLN A 85 -3.30 -9.12 10.36
N ALA A 86 -2.82 -9.93 9.40
CA ALA A 86 -3.55 -11.10 8.90
C ALA A 86 -3.85 -12.11 10.01
N VAL A 87 -2.81 -12.46 10.80
CA VAL A 87 -2.92 -13.42 11.91
C VAL A 87 -3.81 -12.88 13.04
N ARG A 88 -3.73 -11.59 13.35
CA ARG A 88 -4.54 -10.97 14.41
C ARG A 88 -5.99 -10.76 14.01
N ASN A 89 -6.30 -10.70 12.71
CA ASN A 89 -7.62 -10.40 12.19
C ASN A 89 -8.04 -11.45 11.14
N PRO A 90 -8.25 -12.73 11.54
CA PRO A 90 -8.56 -13.80 10.59
C PRO A 90 -9.89 -13.59 9.83
N GLY A 91 -10.80 -12.78 10.37
CA GLY A 91 -12.05 -12.40 9.73
C GLY A 91 -11.94 -11.16 8.82
N THR A 92 -10.73 -10.76 8.41
CA THR A 92 -10.48 -9.59 7.56
C THR A 92 -9.62 -9.99 6.37
N GLY A 93 -10.04 -9.62 5.16
CA GLY A 93 -9.20 -9.79 3.98
C GLY A 93 -8.15 -8.67 3.90
N ILE A 94 -6.92 -8.99 3.52
CA ILE A 94 -5.85 -7.99 3.35
C ILE A 94 -5.24 -8.11 1.96
N ILE A 95 -5.28 -7.03 1.19
CA ILE A 95 -4.60 -6.87 -0.08
C ILE A 95 -3.32 -6.06 0.16
N GLY A 96 -2.19 -6.53 -0.37
CA GLY A 96 -0.92 -5.82 -0.31
C GLY A 96 -0.35 -5.54 -1.69
N CYS A 97 0.18 -4.33 -1.89
CA CYS A 97 0.85 -3.94 -3.13
C CYS A 97 2.33 -3.68 -2.86
N GLU A 98 3.23 -4.37 -3.55
CA GLU A 98 4.67 -4.16 -3.44
C GLU A 98 5.38 -4.39 -4.78
N PRO A 99 5.89 -3.35 -5.44
CA PRO A 99 6.63 -3.49 -6.69
C PRO A 99 8.03 -4.10 -6.50
N TYR A 100 8.57 -4.13 -5.28
CA TYR A 100 9.88 -4.71 -4.99
C TYR A 100 9.80 -6.24 -4.81
N ILE A 101 10.19 -6.99 -5.84
CA ILE A 101 10.04 -8.45 -5.87
C ILE A 101 10.77 -9.19 -4.74
N ASN A 102 11.91 -8.67 -4.25
CA ASN A 102 12.57 -9.27 -3.10
C ASN A 102 11.75 -9.09 -1.81
N GLY A 103 10.96 -8.01 -1.70
CA GLY A 103 10.02 -7.79 -0.61
C GLY A 103 8.86 -8.79 -0.67
N VAL A 104 8.29 -8.97 -1.86
CA VAL A 104 7.28 -10.01 -2.14
C VAL A 104 7.80 -11.39 -1.72
N ALA A 105 8.99 -11.80 -2.16
CA ALA A 105 9.55 -13.09 -1.78
C ALA A 105 9.82 -13.24 -0.28
N MET A 106 10.08 -12.14 0.44
CA MET A 106 10.17 -12.16 1.90
C MET A 106 8.80 -12.32 2.56
N LEU A 107 7.77 -11.67 2.03
CA LEU A 107 6.39 -11.84 2.49
C LEU A 107 5.94 -13.31 2.35
N LEU A 108 6.17 -13.93 1.20
CA LEU A 108 5.74 -15.31 0.95
C LEU A 108 6.29 -16.32 1.97
N GLY A 109 7.58 -16.20 2.33
CA GLY A 109 8.16 -17.01 3.40
C GLY A 109 7.45 -16.80 4.75
N LYS A 110 7.09 -15.55 5.09
CA LYS A 110 6.36 -15.24 6.32
C LYS A 110 4.93 -15.76 6.31
N ILE A 111 4.26 -15.74 5.15
CA ILE A 111 2.93 -16.30 4.99
C ILE A 111 2.97 -17.81 5.25
N ARG A 112 3.94 -18.52 4.65
CA ARG A 112 4.17 -19.96 4.91
C ARG A 112 4.37 -20.25 6.39
N ASP A 113 5.28 -19.51 7.04
CA ASP A 113 5.60 -19.71 8.46
C ASP A 113 4.39 -19.43 9.37
N ALA A 114 3.56 -18.45 9.04
CA ALA A 114 2.41 -18.04 9.83
C ALA A 114 1.12 -18.82 9.53
N GLY A 115 1.02 -19.49 8.38
CA GLY A 115 -0.21 -20.14 7.91
C GLY A 115 -1.36 -19.16 7.63
N ALA A 116 -1.06 -17.91 7.28
CA ALA A 116 -2.08 -16.90 7.02
C ALA A 116 -2.76 -17.10 5.65
N THR A 117 -4.09 -17.14 5.61
CA THR A 117 -4.88 -17.50 4.41
C THR A 117 -5.74 -16.36 3.87
N ASN A 118 -5.90 -15.29 4.65
CA ASN A 118 -6.74 -14.11 4.38
C ASN A 118 -5.97 -12.98 3.66
N LEU A 119 -4.95 -13.33 2.87
CA LEU A 119 -4.04 -12.39 2.20
C LEU A 119 -4.14 -12.52 0.68
N ARG A 120 -4.05 -11.39 -0.03
CA ARG A 120 -3.81 -11.34 -1.48
C ARG A 120 -2.69 -10.36 -1.80
N VAL A 121 -1.86 -10.69 -2.78
CA VAL A 121 -0.60 -9.99 -3.07
C VAL A 121 -0.56 -9.54 -4.52
N HIS A 122 -0.41 -8.24 -4.72
CA HIS A 122 -0.10 -7.64 -6.02
C HIS A 122 1.38 -7.21 -6.05
N PRO A 123 2.24 -7.89 -6.83
CA PRO A 123 3.65 -7.57 -6.95
C PRO A 123 3.90 -6.37 -7.89
N GLY A 124 3.23 -5.24 -7.65
CA GLY A 124 3.22 -4.10 -8.56
C GLY A 124 2.85 -2.76 -7.88
N ASP A 125 2.66 -1.74 -8.71
CA ASP A 125 2.32 -0.39 -8.27
C ASP A 125 0.88 -0.37 -7.72
N ALA A 126 0.69 0.21 -6.53
CA ALA A 126 -0.64 0.31 -5.91
C ALA A 126 -1.66 1.07 -6.78
N ARG A 127 -1.22 1.91 -7.73
CA ARG A 127 -2.11 2.60 -8.65
C ARG A 127 -2.83 1.65 -9.62
N ASP A 128 -2.20 0.54 -9.99
CA ASP A 128 -2.84 -0.45 -10.85
C ASP A 128 -3.96 -1.17 -10.09
N MET A 129 -3.71 -1.47 -8.81
CA MET A 129 -4.72 -1.97 -7.89
C MET A 129 -5.87 -0.97 -7.71
N PHE A 130 -5.57 0.32 -7.53
CA PHE A 130 -6.64 1.32 -7.41
C PHE A 130 -7.57 1.30 -8.62
N ASP A 131 -7.05 1.19 -9.83
CA ASP A 131 -7.88 1.21 -11.06
C ASP A 131 -8.91 0.07 -11.12
N VAL A 132 -8.70 -1.05 -10.41
CA VAL A 132 -9.60 -2.22 -10.40
C VAL A 132 -10.29 -2.46 -9.06
N LEU A 133 -9.99 -1.66 -8.03
CA LEU A 133 -10.74 -1.72 -6.78
C LEU A 133 -12.10 -1.00 -6.95
N PRO A 134 -13.21 -1.65 -6.55
CA PRO A 134 -14.51 -0.98 -6.51
C PRO A 134 -14.46 0.27 -5.62
N GLU A 135 -15.30 1.26 -5.93
CA GLU A 135 -15.46 2.45 -5.08
C GLU A 135 -15.96 2.05 -3.68
N ALA A 136 -15.47 2.76 -2.64
CA ALA A 136 -15.87 2.55 -1.25
C ALA A 136 -15.87 1.06 -0.82
N SER A 137 -14.82 0.32 -1.20
CA SER A 137 -14.68 -1.12 -0.94
C SER A 137 -13.67 -1.45 0.17
N ILE A 138 -12.75 -0.53 0.47
CA ILE A 138 -11.68 -0.72 1.45
C ILE A 138 -12.05 -0.12 2.80
N ASP A 139 -11.95 -0.91 3.87
CA ASP A 139 -12.29 -0.54 5.25
C ASP A 139 -11.10 0.09 6.01
N ARG A 140 -9.87 -0.17 5.56
CA ARG A 140 -8.65 0.40 6.16
C ARG A 140 -7.50 0.40 5.16
N ALA A 141 -6.65 1.43 5.22
CA ALA A 141 -5.41 1.47 4.46
C ALA A 141 -4.18 1.78 5.32
N PHE A 142 -3.02 1.29 4.88
CA PHE A 142 -1.73 1.50 5.52
C PHE A 142 -0.68 1.98 4.52
N LEU A 143 0.15 2.94 4.93
CA LEU A 143 1.34 3.41 4.22
C LEU A 143 2.49 3.54 5.22
N LEU A 144 3.37 2.54 5.27
CA LEU A 144 4.34 2.40 6.36
C LEU A 144 5.76 2.53 5.83
N TYR A 145 6.51 3.50 6.36
CA TYR A 145 7.88 3.82 5.96
C TYR A 145 8.09 3.97 4.44
N PRO A 146 7.24 4.74 3.73
CA PRO A 146 7.37 4.95 2.29
C PRO A 146 8.70 5.64 1.95
N ASP A 147 9.17 5.44 0.72
CA ASP A 147 10.40 6.07 0.22
C ASP A 147 10.39 7.60 0.42
N PRO A 148 11.38 8.16 1.14
CA PRO A 148 11.22 9.50 1.68
C PRO A 148 11.60 10.64 0.72
N TRP A 149 12.33 10.32 -0.36
CA TRP A 149 12.76 11.29 -1.39
C TRP A 149 13.20 12.65 -0.82
N PRO A 150 14.31 12.72 -0.06
CA PRO A 150 14.63 13.87 0.81
C PRO A 150 14.97 15.17 0.07
N LYS A 151 15.20 15.13 -1.24
CA LYS A 151 15.51 16.32 -2.04
C LYS A 151 14.20 16.97 -2.49
N LYS A 152 14.02 18.28 -2.27
CA LYS A 152 12.82 19.05 -2.64
C LYS A 152 12.28 18.74 -4.04
N ARG A 153 13.16 18.71 -5.04
CA ARG A 153 12.81 18.38 -6.45
C ARG A 153 12.22 16.97 -6.66
N HIS A 154 12.34 16.07 -5.68
CA HIS A 154 11.84 14.70 -5.73
C HIS A 154 10.56 14.51 -4.90
N HIS A 155 10.02 15.54 -4.23
CA HIS A 155 8.82 15.38 -3.40
C HIS A 155 7.60 14.89 -4.20
N ARG A 156 7.54 15.21 -5.50
CA ARG A 156 6.54 14.66 -6.43
C ARG A 156 6.58 13.14 -6.63
N ARG A 157 7.66 12.48 -6.17
CA ARG A 157 7.85 11.02 -6.22
C ARG A 157 7.36 10.32 -4.96
N ARG A 158 7.05 11.06 -3.90
CA ARG A 158 6.47 10.50 -2.67
C ARG A 158 5.06 10.02 -2.97
N PHE A 159 4.59 9.06 -2.18
CA PHE A 159 3.23 8.57 -2.29
C PHE A 159 2.20 9.64 -1.92
N VAL A 160 2.46 10.48 -0.91
CA VAL A 160 1.53 11.54 -0.45
C VAL A 160 1.45 12.73 -1.42
N THR A 161 0.96 12.45 -2.62
CA THR A 161 0.72 13.36 -3.74
C THR A 161 -0.69 13.13 -4.30
N PRO A 162 -1.24 14.09 -5.08
CA PRO A 162 -2.59 13.97 -5.64
C PRO A 162 -2.82 12.67 -6.43
N ASP A 163 -1.83 12.26 -7.22
CA ASP A 163 -1.90 11.08 -8.09
C ASP A 163 -2.13 9.76 -7.35
N HIS A 164 -1.85 9.70 -6.05
CA HIS A 164 -2.11 8.51 -5.23
C HIS A 164 -3.24 8.76 -4.21
N LEU A 165 -3.32 9.96 -3.63
CA LEU A 165 -4.32 10.25 -2.60
C LEU A 165 -5.74 10.32 -3.14
N ALA A 166 -5.94 10.85 -4.36
CA ALA A 166 -7.25 10.87 -4.99
C ALA A 166 -7.81 9.46 -5.27
N PRO A 167 -7.09 8.54 -5.94
CA PRO A 167 -7.59 7.18 -6.13
C PRO A 167 -7.70 6.39 -4.82
N LEU A 168 -6.81 6.61 -3.84
CA LEU A 168 -6.95 6.01 -2.51
C LEU A 168 -8.24 6.46 -1.81
N ALA A 169 -8.58 7.75 -1.88
CA ALA A 169 -9.81 8.30 -1.29
C ALA A 169 -11.08 7.74 -1.92
N ARG A 170 -11.05 7.39 -3.22
CA ARG A 170 -12.18 6.77 -3.94
C ARG A 170 -12.45 5.35 -3.47
N VAL A 171 -11.40 4.54 -3.29
CA VAL A 171 -11.57 3.12 -2.93
C VAL A 171 -11.88 2.92 -1.44
N LEU A 172 -11.53 3.89 -0.58
CA LEU A 172 -11.82 3.83 0.85
C LEU A 172 -13.28 4.16 1.16
N LYS A 173 -13.91 3.35 2.02
CA LYS A 173 -15.23 3.62 2.58
C LYS A 173 -15.22 4.92 3.39
N PRO A 174 -16.31 5.70 3.40
CA PRO A 174 -16.46 6.76 4.38
C PRO A 174 -16.32 6.21 5.82
N GLY A 175 -15.53 6.87 6.65
CA GLY A 175 -15.19 6.41 7.99
C GLY A 175 -14.00 5.45 8.06
N ALA A 176 -13.49 4.95 6.93
CA ALA A 176 -12.31 4.09 6.90
C ALA A 176 -11.08 4.79 7.47
N ILE A 177 -10.20 4.01 8.09
CA ILE A 177 -8.96 4.51 8.69
C ILE A 177 -7.80 4.41 7.69
N PHE A 178 -7.05 5.50 7.53
CA PHE A 178 -5.78 5.51 6.81
C PHE A 178 -4.64 5.81 7.79
N ARG A 179 -3.72 4.86 7.92
CA ARG A 179 -2.58 4.94 8.83
C ARG A 179 -1.28 5.15 8.06
N VAL A 180 -0.52 6.16 8.45
CA VAL A 180 0.80 6.47 7.87
C VAL A 180 1.87 6.42 8.95
N ALA A 181 2.90 5.61 8.77
CA ALA A 181 4.05 5.59 9.66
C ALA A 181 5.30 6.11 8.94
N THR A 182 6.06 7.01 9.55
CA THR A 182 7.33 7.48 8.99
C THR A 182 8.24 8.08 10.07
N ASP A 183 9.54 7.95 9.87
CA ASP A 183 10.61 8.50 10.71
C ASP A 183 11.23 9.78 10.12
N ILE A 184 10.64 10.33 9.05
CA ILE A 184 11.15 11.51 8.34
C ILE A 184 10.26 12.73 8.64
N PRO A 185 10.75 13.73 9.39
CA PRO A 185 9.94 14.89 9.77
C PRO A 185 9.35 15.68 8.59
N ASP A 186 10.09 15.79 7.49
CA ASP A 186 9.60 16.46 6.28
C ASP A 186 8.48 15.67 5.58
N TYR A 187 8.51 14.34 5.69
CA TYR A 187 7.43 13.48 5.19
C TYR A 187 6.19 13.63 6.08
N VAL A 188 6.35 13.67 7.42
CA VAL A 188 5.26 13.96 8.36
C VAL A 188 4.55 15.27 7.98
N ARG A 189 5.33 16.33 7.75
CA ARG A 189 4.80 17.63 7.30
C ARG A 189 3.97 17.49 6.03
N GLN A 190 4.52 16.87 4.99
CA GLN A 190 3.80 16.69 3.73
C GLN A 190 2.53 15.84 3.90
N THR A 191 2.57 14.78 4.71
CA THR A 191 1.40 13.95 4.99
C THR A 191 0.29 14.78 5.65
N LEU A 192 0.62 15.55 6.69
CA LEU A 192 -0.34 16.42 7.39
C LEU A 192 -0.91 17.52 6.47
N GLU A 193 -0.13 18.01 5.51
CA GLU A 193 -0.60 19.03 4.56
C GLU A 193 -1.44 18.48 3.41
N GLN A 194 -1.08 17.30 2.89
CA GLN A 194 -1.67 16.75 1.67
C GLN A 194 -2.87 15.86 1.96
N VAL A 195 -2.79 14.94 2.91
CA VAL A 195 -3.84 13.94 3.17
C VAL A 195 -5.20 14.61 3.43
N PRO A 196 -5.33 15.66 4.26
CA PRO A 196 -6.62 16.31 4.48
C PRO A 196 -7.27 16.92 3.24
N ARG A 197 -6.47 17.35 2.25
CA ARG A 197 -7.00 17.92 0.99
C ARG A 197 -7.76 16.92 0.13
N PHE A 198 -7.63 15.63 0.42
CA PHE A 198 -8.31 14.53 -0.28
C PHE A 198 -9.43 13.91 0.58
N GLY A 199 -9.99 14.69 1.51
CA GLY A 199 -11.16 14.29 2.29
C GLY A 199 -10.83 13.34 3.43
N PHE A 200 -9.83 13.70 4.23
CA PHE A 200 -9.44 12.94 5.42
C PHE A 200 -9.30 13.85 6.64
N ASP A 201 -9.85 13.42 7.78
CA ASP A 201 -9.65 14.10 9.06
C ASP A 201 -8.47 13.48 9.80
N TRP A 202 -7.53 14.31 10.25
CA TRP A 202 -6.47 13.86 11.15
C TRP A 202 -7.03 13.68 12.56
N LEU A 203 -6.78 12.52 13.18
CA LEU A 203 -7.43 12.13 14.43
C LEU A 203 -6.61 12.41 15.70
N ALA A 204 -5.38 12.93 15.59
CA ALA A 204 -4.57 13.19 16.79
C ALA A 204 -5.09 14.43 17.52
N GLU A 205 -5.34 14.28 18.82
CA GLU A 205 -5.71 15.38 19.73
C GLU A 205 -4.54 15.74 20.66
N ARG A 206 -3.60 14.80 20.85
CA ARG A 206 -2.45 14.93 21.76
C ARG A 206 -1.16 14.45 21.10
N PRO A 207 0.01 14.86 21.62
CA PRO A 207 1.29 14.41 21.10
C PRO A 207 1.47 12.88 21.08
N GLN A 208 0.94 12.17 22.06
CA GLN A 208 1.06 10.71 22.19
C GLN A 208 0.39 9.99 21.02
N ASP A 209 -0.76 10.48 20.55
CA ASP A 209 -1.57 9.87 19.48
C ASP A 209 -0.81 9.69 18.15
N TRP A 210 0.32 10.38 17.97
CA TRP A 210 1.17 10.24 16.79
C TRP A 210 2.66 10.06 17.07
N ARG A 211 3.07 10.04 18.34
CA ARG A 211 4.46 9.78 18.75
C ARG A 211 4.66 8.39 19.34
N GLU A 212 3.56 7.74 19.73
CA GLU A 212 3.56 6.37 20.22
C GLU A 212 2.94 5.44 19.15
N PRO A 213 3.42 4.19 19.05
CA PRO A 213 2.87 3.23 18.11
C PRO A 213 1.42 2.89 18.44
N TRP A 214 0.65 2.48 17.42
CA TRP A 214 -0.69 1.93 17.64
C TRP A 214 -0.64 0.67 18.52
N GLU A 215 -1.71 0.39 19.25
CA GLU A 215 -1.81 -0.79 20.13
C GLU A 215 -1.57 -2.11 19.38
N ASP A 216 -1.98 -2.19 18.12
CA ASP A 216 -1.83 -3.34 17.23
C ASP A 216 -0.55 -3.27 16.36
N TRP A 217 0.46 -2.50 16.77
CA TRP A 217 1.70 -2.32 16.00
C TRP A 217 2.72 -3.44 16.21
N ILE A 218 3.36 -3.86 15.12
CA ILE A 218 4.58 -4.66 15.13
C ILE A 218 5.75 -3.85 14.57
N PRO A 219 6.92 -3.82 15.25
CA PRO A 219 8.09 -3.16 14.71
C PRO A 219 8.55 -3.75 13.38
N THR A 220 8.55 -2.92 12.33
CA THR A 220 9.09 -3.30 11.02
C THR A 220 10.62 -3.18 11.02
N ARG A 221 11.27 -3.81 10.05
CA ARG A 221 12.72 -3.63 9.85
C ARG A 221 13.12 -2.18 9.56
N TYR A 222 12.22 -1.39 8.98
CA TYR A 222 12.44 0.03 8.69
C TYR A 222 12.38 0.85 9.99
N GLU A 223 11.42 0.57 10.87
CA GLU A 223 11.37 1.17 12.20
C GLU A 223 12.62 0.83 13.02
N GLN A 224 12.99 -0.44 13.07
CA GLN A 224 14.19 -0.86 13.80
C GLN A 224 15.45 -0.17 13.25
N LYS A 225 15.51 0.08 11.94
CA LYS A 225 16.59 0.87 11.33
C LYS A 225 16.52 2.34 11.76
N ALA A 226 15.33 2.94 11.78
CA ALA A 226 15.10 4.30 12.26
C ALA A 226 15.68 4.51 13.66
N LEU A 227 15.27 3.63 14.59
CA LEU A 227 15.66 3.68 15.98
C LEU A 227 17.17 3.51 16.15
N ARG A 228 17.80 2.57 15.44
CA ARG A 228 19.27 2.40 15.43
C ARG A 228 20.01 3.65 14.94
N GLU A 229 19.41 4.42 14.04
CA GLU A 229 19.97 5.67 13.51
C GLU A 229 19.56 6.90 14.35
N GLY A 230 18.91 6.71 15.51
CA GLY A 230 18.48 7.80 16.38
C GLY A 230 17.32 8.64 15.81
N ARG A 231 16.64 8.15 14.76
CA ARG A 231 15.49 8.82 14.14
C ARG A 231 14.21 8.40 14.87
N ARG A 232 13.29 9.35 15.02
CA ARG A 232 12.03 9.16 15.76
C ARG A 232 10.89 8.78 14.81
N PRO A 233 10.27 7.60 14.99
CA PRO A 233 9.03 7.25 14.29
C PRO A 233 7.86 8.18 14.64
N HIS A 234 6.92 8.30 13.72
CA HIS A 234 5.65 8.99 13.89
C HIS A 234 4.53 8.14 13.26
N TYR A 235 3.35 8.13 13.90
CA TYR A 235 2.24 7.24 13.58
C TYR A 235 0.96 8.07 13.36
N LEU A 236 0.70 8.46 12.13
CA LEU A 236 -0.39 9.38 11.79
C LEU A 236 -1.65 8.59 11.46
N THR A 237 -2.76 8.90 12.14
CA THR A 237 -4.06 8.28 11.89
C THR A 237 -5.01 9.29 11.27
N PHE A 238 -5.59 8.92 10.13
CA PHE A 238 -6.59 9.70 9.43
C PHE A 238 -7.89 8.91 9.28
N ARG A 239 -9.03 9.61 9.21
CA ARG A 239 -10.34 9.04 8.90
C ARG A 239 -10.85 9.59 7.59
N ARG A 240 -11.28 8.73 6.67
CA ARG A 240 -11.94 9.14 5.43
C ARG A 240 -13.25 9.84 5.77
N THR A 241 -13.44 11.07 5.29
CA THR A 241 -14.69 11.82 5.42
C THR A 241 -15.73 11.29 4.44
N LYS A 242 -17.02 11.54 4.72
CA LYS A 242 -18.05 11.40 3.69
C LYS A 242 -17.79 12.50 2.65
N GLY A 243 -17.55 12.10 1.40
CA GLY A 243 -17.49 13.03 0.27
C GLY A 243 -18.84 13.69 0.03
#